data_AF-A0A7V1WCA1-F1
#
_entry.id   AF-A0A7V1WCA1-F1
#
_cell.length_a   1.000
_cell.length_b   1.000
_cell.length_c   1.000
_cell.angle_alpha   90.00
_cell.angle_beta   90.00
_cell.angle_gamma   90.00
#
_symmetry.space_group_name_H-M   'P 1'
#
loop_
_entity.id
_entity.type
_entity.pdbx_description
1 polymer ?
#
loop_
_entity_poly.entity_id
_entity_poly.type
_entity_poly.pdbx_seq_one_letter_code
_entity_poly.pdbx_strand_id
1 'polypeptide(L)'
;MSEPQGPPESIYSSPEDFQAWLAEVRTRREARARSRALHEHWVRSLEQLREEIAAASAADDQEIAAELGGVAARFEALRSGTVELDAVAVQASASRTVATAGPAQPAQQAPLPRRDPAEEAAAQEALKSALQDRLAAVRERVASLRAARPPGGDMPLATQHAFRLRAAAAQLGAVCSEATRGRVDASLSGETGAICDWLDIERDLVGDCDACSLFERDALRLACAMVPPGGWVALAALYDQTADALPVLDWTQANVERISSEAALRMLNAVGAVQQLLYRRLTEYNLTDRLQVDLYGRIKDLGKTVGFVRALSPHNSEEELKALADSLMPAYEDLRRSAEEEWARQEKAARRAAAVSAVLDLVRARPALGQDPRSLDA
;
A
#
# COMPACT_ATOMS: atom_id res chain seq x y z
N MET A 1 -6.44 -26.99 -39.54
CA MET A 1 -7.46 -27.92 -38.99
C MET A 1 -7.10 -28.12 -37.53
N SER A 2 -7.81 -27.47 -36.63
CA SER A 2 -7.53 -27.59 -35.19
C SER A 2 -8.17 -28.88 -34.68
N GLU A 3 -7.37 -29.73 -34.04
CA GLU A 3 -7.87 -30.93 -33.38
C GLU A 3 -8.87 -30.55 -32.28
N PRO A 4 -9.98 -31.30 -32.12
CA PRO A 4 -10.93 -31.07 -31.05
C PRO A 4 -10.22 -31.27 -29.70
N GLN A 5 -10.30 -30.28 -28.82
CA GLN A 5 -9.89 -30.44 -27.42
C GLN A 5 -10.64 -31.64 -26.85
N GLY A 6 -9.88 -32.61 -26.36
CA GLY A 6 -10.42 -33.80 -25.71
C GLY A 6 -11.31 -33.42 -24.52
N PRO A 7 -12.13 -34.37 -24.04
CA PRO A 7 -12.97 -34.14 -22.87
C PRO A 7 -12.12 -33.68 -21.68
N PRO A 8 -12.63 -32.77 -20.82
CA PRO A 8 -11.89 -32.29 -19.67
C PRO A 8 -11.44 -33.47 -18.80
N GLU A 9 -10.16 -33.48 -18.44
CA GLU A 9 -9.58 -34.53 -17.60
C GLU A 9 -10.37 -34.63 -16.29
N SER A 10 -10.76 -35.86 -15.94
CA SER A 10 -11.52 -36.14 -14.72
C SER A 10 -10.68 -35.76 -13.50
N ILE A 11 -11.30 -35.26 -12.44
CA ILE A 11 -10.64 -35.10 -11.13
C ILE A 11 -10.18 -36.44 -10.52
N TYR A 12 -10.58 -37.57 -11.13
CA TYR A 12 -10.16 -38.92 -10.78
C TYR A 12 -9.06 -39.46 -11.71
N SER A 13 -8.54 -38.65 -12.63
CA SER A 13 -7.50 -39.06 -13.59
C SER A 13 -6.16 -39.32 -12.91
N SER A 14 -5.86 -38.63 -11.80
CA SER A 14 -4.68 -38.87 -10.97
C SER A 14 -4.92 -38.57 -9.48
N PRO A 15 -4.16 -39.19 -8.56
CA PRO A 15 -4.15 -38.80 -7.15
C PRO A 15 -3.80 -37.32 -6.93
N GLU A 16 -2.92 -36.76 -7.75
CA GLU A 16 -2.49 -35.36 -7.68
C GLU A 16 -3.63 -34.39 -8.02
N ASP A 17 -4.42 -34.68 -9.06
CA ASP A 17 -5.58 -33.87 -9.45
C ASP A 17 -6.67 -33.89 -8.38
N PHE A 18 -6.88 -35.06 -7.76
CA PHE A 18 -7.82 -35.20 -6.65
C PHE A 18 -7.37 -34.42 -5.41
N GLN A 19 -6.07 -34.41 -5.10
CA GLN A 19 -5.51 -33.61 -3.99
C GLN A 19 -5.62 -32.10 -4.27
N ALA A 20 -5.35 -31.66 -5.51
CA ALA A 20 -5.53 -30.27 -5.92
C ALA A 20 -6.99 -29.83 -5.78
N TRP A 21 -7.94 -30.68 -6.21
CA TRP A 21 -9.37 -30.45 -6.02
C TRP A 21 -9.77 -30.39 -4.54
N LEU A 22 -9.25 -31.28 -3.69
CA LEU A 22 -9.52 -31.26 -2.25
C LEU A 22 -8.98 -29.99 -1.57
N ALA A 23 -7.79 -29.54 -1.96
CA ALA A 23 -7.22 -28.28 -1.49
C ALA A 23 -8.12 -27.10 -1.89
N GLU A 24 -8.57 -27.06 -3.15
CA GLU A 24 -9.51 -26.04 -3.64
C GLU A 24 -10.83 -26.06 -2.85
N VAL A 25 -11.39 -27.24 -2.55
CA VAL A 25 -12.60 -27.38 -1.74
C VAL A 25 -12.40 -26.87 -0.31
N ARG A 26 -11.23 -27.13 0.31
CA ARG A 26 -10.91 -26.62 1.65
C ARG A 26 -10.80 -25.10 1.65
N THR A 27 -10.06 -24.52 0.71
CA THR A 27 -9.94 -23.06 0.56
C THR A 27 -11.32 -22.40 0.36
N ARG A 28 -12.19 -22.99 -0.47
CA ARG A 28 -13.57 -22.49 -0.64
C ARG A 28 -14.40 -22.58 0.63
N ARG A 29 -14.25 -23.66 1.43
CA ARG A 29 -14.95 -23.79 2.72
C ARG A 29 -14.48 -22.74 3.72
N GLU A 30 -13.18 -22.50 3.79
CA GLU A 30 -12.60 -21.47 4.65
C GLU A 30 -13.00 -20.06 4.23
N ALA A 31 -13.02 -19.77 2.92
CA ALA A 31 -13.53 -18.51 2.39
C ALA A 31 -15.01 -18.29 2.74
N ARG A 32 -15.87 -19.32 2.59
CA ARG A 32 -17.28 -19.24 3.01
C ARG A 32 -17.45 -19.10 4.53
N ALA A 33 -16.57 -19.72 5.32
CA ALA A 33 -16.59 -19.55 6.77
C ALA A 33 -16.23 -18.11 7.17
N ARG A 34 -15.20 -17.53 6.55
CA ARG A 34 -14.81 -16.12 6.73
C ARG A 34 -15.89 -15.15 6.27
N SER A 35 -16.49 -15.37 5.09
CA SER A 35 -17.60 -14.57 4.55
C SER A 35 -18.80 -14.57 5.50
N ARG A 36 -19.21 -15.74 6.02
CA ARG A 36 -20.28 -15.84 7.02
C ARG A 36 -19.94 -15.15 8.33
N ALA A 37 -18.72 -15.31 8.84
CA ALA A 37 -18.30 -14.64 10.06
C ALA A 37 -18.30 -13.11 9.92
N LEU A 38 -17.89 -12.58 8.76
CA LEU A 38 -17.98 -11.16 8.43
C LEU A 38 -19.44 -10.69 8.33
N HIS A 39 -20.30 -11.46 7.66
CA HIS A 39 -21.71 -11.15 7.56
C HIS A 39 -22.39 -11.08 8.94
N GLU A 40 -22.15 -12.09 9.80
CA GLU A 40 -22.65 -12.12 11.18
C GLU A 40 -22.09 -11.00 12.05
N HIS A 41 -20.83 -10.60 11.82
CA HIS A 41 -20.24 -9.44 12.49
C HIS A 41 -20.98 -8.15 12.09
N TRP A 42 -21.20 -7.92 10.80
CA TRP A 42 -21.90 -6.73 10.33
C TRP A 42 -23.36 -6.67 10.76
N VAL A 43 -24.06 -7.80 10.80
CA VAL A 43 -25.42 -7.87 11.35
C VAL A 43 -25.44 -7.39 12.80
N ARG A 44 -24.55 -7.91 13.65
CA ARG A 44 -24.46 -7.50 15.06
C ARG A 44 -24.08 -6.03 15.22
N SER A 45 -23.12 -5.54 14.42
CA SER A 45 -22.74 -4.13 14.43
C SER A 45 -23.88 -3.21 14.00
N LEU A 46 -24.70 -3.63 13.04
CA LEU A 46 -25.89 -2.87 12.62
C LEU A 46 -26.98 -2.86 13.69
N GLU A 47 -27.19 -3.97 14.40
CA GLU A 47 -28.12 -4.03 15.53
C GLU A 47 -27.70 -3.04 16.63
N GLN A 48 -26.42 -3.06 17.03
CA GLN A 48 -25.89 -2.12 18.02
C GLN A 48 -25.98 -0.66 17.55
N LEU A 49 -25.59 -0.36 16.31
CA LEU A 49 -25.70 1.00 15.76
C LEU A 49 -27.14 1.51 15.75
N ARG A 50 -28.14 0.65 15.49
CA ARG A 50 -29.55 1.04 15.51
C ARG A 50 -30.02 1.39 16.93
N GLU A 51 -29.54 0.68 17.94
CA GLU A 51 -29.80 1.01 19.34
C GLU A 51 -29.17 2.35 19.73
N GLU A 52 -27.94 2.61 19.31
CA GLU A 52 -27.23 3.88 19.55
C GLU A 52 -27.90 5.07 18.84
N ILE A 53 -28.34 4.89 17.59
CA ILE A 53 -29.12 5.89 16.85
C ILE A 53 -30.43 6.21 17.58
N ALA A 54 -31.13 5.19 18.07
CA ALA A 54 -32.36 5.37 18.83
C ALA A 54 -32.12 6.12 20.16
N ALA A 55 -31.03 5.80 20.85
CA ALA A 55 -30.64 6.49 22.07
C ALA A 55 -30.28 7.96 21.84
N ALA A 56 -29.49 8.26 20.80
CA ALA A 56 -29.15 9.64 20.41
C ALA A 56 -30.40 10.44 20.02
N SER A 57 -31.30 9.82 19.26
CA SER A 57 -32.59 10.44 18.88
C SER A 57 -33.47 10.73 20.09
N ALA A 58 -33.50 9.82 21.08
CA ALA A 58 -34.25 10.03 22.33
C ALA A 58 -33.65 11.13 23.22
N ALA A 59 -32.34 11.39 23.09
CA ALA A 59 -31.65 12.48 23.76
C ALA A 59 -31.73 13.83 23.02
N ASP A 60 -32.46 13.88 21.89
CA ASP A 60 -32.60 15.04 20.99
C ASP A 60 -31.26 15.51 20.38
N ASP A 61 -30.29 14.60 20.25
CA ASP A 61 -28.99 14.85 19.64
C ASP A 61 -29.02 14.49 18.15
N GLN A 62 -29.58 15.39 17.35
CA GLN A 62 -29.83 15.15 15.92
C GLN A 62 -28.56 15.05 15.09
N GLU A 63 -27.47 15.70 15.51
CA GLU A 63 -26.19 15.66 14.81
C GLU A 63 -25.56 14.27 14.92
N ILE A 64 -25.46 13.74 16.15
CA ILE A 64 -24.92 12.39 16.39
C ILE A 64 -25.81 11.32 15.73
N ALA A 65 -27.14 11.46 15.82
CA ALA A 65 -28.06 10.53 15.17
C ALA A 65 -27.86 10.48 13.64
N ALA A 66 -27.61 11.64 13.00
CA ALA A 66 -27.35 11.71 11.56
C ALA A 66 -26.00 11.07 11.17
N GLU A 67 -24.94 11.32 11.94
CA GLU A 67 -23.63 10.70 11.70
C GLU A 67 -23.69 9.17 11.83
N LEU A 68 -24.29 8.68 12.91
CA LEU A 68 -24.48 7.25 13.14
C LEU A 68 -25.35 6.62 12.05
N GLY A 69 -26.38 7.32 11.55
CA GLY A 69 -27.17 6.89 10.41
C GLY A 69 -26.35 6.73 9.13
N GLY A 70 -25.42 7.65 8.86
CA GLY A 70 -24.48 7.53 7.74
C GLY A 70 -23.48 6.38 7.88
N VAL A 71 -23.08 6.03 9.11
CA VAL A 71 -22.27 4.84 9.40
C VAL A 71 -23.10 3.57 9.16
N ALA A 72 -24.33 3.50 9.68
CA ALA A 72 -25.22 2.36 9.48
C ALA A 72 -25.49 2.08 7.98
N ALA A 73 -25.71 3.12 7.17
CA ALA A 73 -25.88 2.98 5.72
C ALA A 73 -24.67 2.32 5.03
N ARG A 74 -23.45 2.65 5.47
CA ARG A 74 -22.21 2.04 4.96
C ARG A 74 -22.09 0.57 5.35
N PHE A 75 -22.43 0.22 6.59
CA PHE A 75 -22.48 -1.17 7.03
C PHE A 75 -23.54 -1.99 6.28
N GLU A 76 -24.70 -1.41 5.96
CA GLU A 76 -25.72 -2.07 5.12
C GLU A 76 -25.25 -2.31 3.69
N ALA A 77 -24.51 -1.36 3.11
CA ALA A 77 -23.92 -1.51 1.78
C ALA A 77 -22.88 -2.65 1.76
N LEU A 78 -22.01 -2.71 2.78
CA LEU A 78 -21.04 -3.78 2.94
C LEU A 78 -21.73 -5.15 3.10
N ARG A 79 -22.75 -5.23 3.97
CA ARG A 79 -23.55 -6.44 4.19
C ARG A 79 -24.20 -6.93 2.90
N SER A 80 -24.81 -6.04 2.13
CA SER A 80 -25.45 -6.38 0.86
C SER A 80 -24.41 -6.87 -0.16
N GLY A 81 -23.23 -6.23 -0.21
CA GLY A 81 -22.11 -6.64 -1.05
C GLY A 81 -21.59 -8.06 -0.75
N THR A 82 -21.52 -8.49 0.52
CA THR A 82 -21.13 -9.89 0.82
C THR A 82 -22.12 -10.93 0.34
N VAL A 83 -23.42 -10.62 0.37
CA VAL A 83 -24.46 -11.55 -0.10
C VAL A 83 -24.38 -11.72 -1.62
N GLU A 84 -24.11 -10.63 -2.35
CA GLU A 84 -23.90 -10.66 -3.79
C GLU A 84 -22.60 -11.41 -4.17
N LEU A 85 -21.53 -11.23 -3.40
CA LEU A 85 -20.26 -11.93 -3.61
C LEU A 85 -20.38 -13.44 -3.38
N ASP A 86 -21.10 -13.87 -2.34
CA ASP A 86 -21.38 -15.29 -2.10
C ASP A 86 -22.26 -15.86 -3.23
N ALA A 87 -23.24 -15.10 -3.72
CA ALA A 87 -24.09 -15.50 -4.83
C ALA A 87 -23.30 -15.65 -6.13
N VAL A 88 -22.44 -14.69 -6.47
CA VAL A 88 -21.58 -14.72 -7.67
C VAL A 88 -20.53 -15.82 -7.58
N ALA A 89 -19.92 -16.06 -6.42
CA ALA A 89 -18.97 -17.17 -6.23
C ALA A 89 -19.65 -18.54 -6.37
N VAL A 90 -20.90 -18.67 -5.92
CA VAL A 90 -21.74 -19.87 -6.12
C VAL A 90 -22.14 -20.02 -7.59
N GLN A 91 -22.49 -18.93 -8.28
CA GLN A 91 -22.89 -18.94 -9.70
C GLN A 91 -21.70 -19.21 -10.64
N ALA A 92 -20.52 -18.64 -10.38
CA ALA A 92 -19.29 -18.92 -11.12
C ALA A 92 -18.83 -20.38 -10.95
N SER A 93 -19.15 -21.00 -9.82
CA SER A 93 -18.91 -22.43 -9.56
C SER A 93 -19.94 -23.32 -10.25
N ALA A 94 -21.21 -22.91 -10.33
CA ALA A 94 -22.27 -23.66 -11.01
C ALA A 94 -22.17 -23.60 -12.54
N SER A 95 -21.73 -22.46 -13.10
CA SER A 95 -21.53 -22.25 -14.53
C SER A 95 -20.36 -23.07 -15.13
N ARG A 96 -19.50 -23.67 -14.29
CA ARG A 96 -18.46 -24.60 -14.73
C ARG A 96 -18.98 -26.02 -14.99
N THR A 97 -20.28 -26.29 -14.73
CA THR A 97 -20.89 -27.62 -14.93
C THR A 97 -22.14 -27.61 -15.83
N VAL A 98 -22.74 -26.45 -16.16
CA VAL A 98 -23.88 -26.39 -17.08
C VAL A 98 -23.78 -25.15 -17.97
N ALA A 99 -23.22 -25.32 -19.18
CA ALA A 99 -23.44 -24.38 -20.27
C ALA A 99 -24.77 -24.75 -20.94
N THR A 100 -25.86 -24.02 -20.63
CA THR A 100 -27.04 -23.79 -21.51
C THR A 100 -28.08 -22.93 -20.78
N ALA A 101 -27.93 -21.61 -20.83
CA ALA A 101 -29.03 -20.64 -20.84
C ALA A 101 -28.45 -19.23 -21.03
N GLY A 102 -28.73 -18.60 -22.17
CA GLY A 102 -28.22 -17.27 -22.50
C GLY A 102 -29.06 -16.13 -21.90
N PRO A 103 -28.44 -14.99 -21.54
CA PRO A 103 -29.16 -13.76 -21.30
C PRO A 103 -29.21 -12.86 -22.56
N ALA A 104 -30.19 -11.96 -22.54
CA ALA A 104 -30.68 -11.14 -23.63
C ALA A 104 -29.62 -10.25 -24.32
N GLN A 105 -29.77 -10.10 -25.64
CA GLN A 105 -28.89 -9.33 -26.53
C GLN A 105 -28.95 -7.82 -26.22
N PRO A 106 -27.80 -7.18 -25.92
CA PRO A 106 -27.68 -5.74 -26.03
C PRO A 106 -27.63 -5.32 -27.52
N ALA A 107 -28.04 -4.08 -27.78
CA ALA A 107 -28.18 -3.49 -29.10
C ALA A 107 -27.00 -3.79 -30.03
N GLN A 108 -27.31 -4.20 -31.27
CA GLN A 108 -26.36 -4.55 -32.32
C GLN A 108 -25.40 -3.38 -32.60
N GLN A 109 -24.20 -3.45 -32.00
CA GLN A 109 -23.04 -2.72 -32.50
C GLN A 109 -22.70 -3.28 -33.89
N ALA A 110 -22.46 -2.39 -34.85
CA ALA A 110 -22.00 -2.77 -36.18
C ALA A 110 -20.79 -3.72 -36.05
N PRO A 111 -20.74 -4.84 -36.80
CA PRO A 111 -19.64 -5.78 -36.69
C PRO A 111 -18.33 -5.07 -36.99
N LEU A 112 -17.45 -5.02 -35.98
CA LEU A 112 -16.08 -4.55 -36.16
C LEU A 112 -15.44 -5.38 -37.28
N PRO A 113 -14.62 -4.76 -38.15
CA PRO A 113 -13.89 -5.49 -39.18
C PRO A 113 -13.07 -6.60 -38.52
N ARG A 114 -13.28 -7.85 -38.96
CA ARG A 114 -12.51 -9.00 -38.49
C ARG A 114 -11.05 -8.78 -38.89
N ARG A 115 -10.16 -8.68 -37.89
CA ARG A 115 -8.72 -8.73 -38.12
C ARG A 115 -8.32 -10.06 -38.73
N ASP A 116 -7.24 -10.06 -39.50
CA ASP A 116 -6.64 -11.30 -40.01
C ASP A 116 -6.18 -12.15 -38.81
N PRO A 117 -6.58 -13.44 -38.71
CA PRO A 117 -6.13 -14.33 -37.64
C PRO A 117 -4.60 -14.40 -37.48
N ALA A 118 -3.85 -14.24 -38.57
CA ALA A 118 -2.38 -14.22 -38.51
C ALA A 118 -1.85 -12.95 -37.82
N GLU A 119 -2.47 -11.80 -38.06
CA GLU A 119 -2.13 -10.53 -37.41
C GLU A 119 -2.47 -10.57 -35.91
N GLU A 120 -3.61 -11.18 -35.55
CA GLU A 120 -4.02 -11.36 -34.16
C GLU A 120 -3.06 -12.29 -33.39
N ALA A 121 -2.65 -13.41 -34.00
CA ALA A 121 -1.67 -14.32 -33.40
C ALA A 121 -0.29 -13.66 -33.21
N ALA A 122 0.18 -12.89 -34.19
CA ALA A 122 1.43 -12.15 -34.09
C ALA A 122 1.37 -11.07 -32.98
N ALA A 123 0.24 -10.36 -32.86
CA ALA A 123 0.03 -9.39 -31.80
C ALA A 123 -0.02 -10.02 -30.40
N GLN A 124 -0.65 -11.20 -30.27
CA GLN A 124 -0.69 -11.95 -29.00
C GLN A 124 0.70 -12.44 -28.59
N GLU A 125 1.51 -12.95 -29.53
CA GLU A 125 2.88 -13.39 -29.22
C GLU A 125 3.79 -12.20 -28.86
N ALA A 126 3.67 -11.07 -29.55
CA ALA A 126 4.38 -9.85 -29.22
C ALA A 126 4.00 -9.34 -27.81
N LEU A 127 2.71 -9.34 -27.47
CA LEU A 127 2.24 -8.99 -26.14
C LEU A 127 2.80 -9.93 -25.08
N LYS A 128 2.73 -11.24 -25.32
CA LYS A 128 3.25 -12.26 -24.40
C LYS A 128 4.75 -12.05 -24.14
N SER A 129 5.55 -11.84 -25.18
CA SER A 129 6.99 -11.56 -25.03
C SER A 129 7.23 -10.31 -24.19
N ALA A 130 6.51 -9.21 -24.44
CA ALA A 130 6.64 -7.98 -23.66
C ALA A 130 6.23 -8.17 -22.18
N LEU A 131 5.22 -8.99 -21.91
CA LEU A 131 4.80 -9.31 -20.54
C LEU A 131 5.83 -10.21 -19.83
N GLN A 132 6.48 -11.13 -20.54
CA GLN A 132 7.56 -11.96 -19.97
C GLN A 132 8.76 -11.11 -19.53
N ASP A 133 9.17 -10.13 -20.34
CA ASP A 133 10.24 -9.20 -19.95
C ASP A 133 9.89 -8.41 -18.69
N ARG A 134 8.63 -7.98 -18.57
CA ARG A 134 8.14 -7.29 -17.37
C ARG A 134 8.05 -8.21 -16.15
N LEU A 135 7.67 -9.48 -16.32
CA LEU A 135 7.71 -10.47 -15.23
C LEU A 135 9.13 -10.71 -14.75
N ALA A 136 10.11 -10.78 -15.66
CA ALA A 136 11.51 -10.90 -15.30
C ALA A 136 11.97 -9.70 -14.46
N ALA A 137 11.60 -8.48 -14.86
CA ALA A 137 11.91 -7.27 -14.08
C ALA A 137 11.25 -7.26 -12.69
N VAL A 138 9.98 -7.69 -12.57
CA VAL A 138 9.31 -7.84 -11.27
C VAL A 138 10.03 -8.89 -10.41
N ARG A 139 10.42 -10.02 -10.99
CA ARG A 139 11.14 -11.10 -10.31
C ARG A 139 12.49 -10.61 -9.76
N GLU A 140 13.26 -9.90 -10.59
CA GLU A 140 14.53 -9.31 -10.18
C GLU A 140 14.35 -8.31 -9.03
N ARG A 141 13.32 -7.47 -9.14
CA ARG A 141 12.98 -6.52 -8.07
C ARG A 141 12.62 -7.21 -6.76
N VAL A 142 11.79 -8.25 -6.78
CA VAL A 142 11.44 -9.01 -5.57
C VAL A 142 12.69 -9.68 -4.97
N ALA A 143 13.57 -10.24 -5.81
CA ALA A 143 14.83 -10.81 -5.35
C ALA A 143 15.75 -9.76 -4.69
N SER A 144 15.82 -8.56 -5.28
CA SER A 144 16.57 -7.42 -4.71
C SER A 144 16.00 -6.99 -3.35
N LEU A 145 14.68 -6.88 -3.24
CA LEU A 145 14.03 -6.55 -1.96
C LEU A 145 14.33 -7.61 -0.91
N ARG A 146 14.19 -8.88 -1.24
CA ARG A 146 14.55 -9.98 -0.34
C ARG A 146 16.00 -9.91 0.16
N ALA A 147 16.93 -9.57 -0.72
CA ALA A 147 18.33 -9.39 -0.34
C ALA A 147 18.55 -8.17 0.58
N ALA A 148 17.75 -7.12 0.41
CA ALA A 148 17.79 -5.90 1.21
C ALA A 148 16.95 -5.96 2.51
N ARG A 149 16.43 -7.14 2.86
CA ARG A 149 15.52 -7.29 4.00
C ARG A 149 16.19 -6.86 5.32
N PRO A 150 15.53 -6.02 6.14
CA PRO A 150 16.07 -5.64 7.44
C PRO A 150 16.12 -6.84 8.41
N PRO A 151 17.17 -6.96 9.25
CA PRO A 151 17.23 -7.99 10.27
C PRO A 151 16.32 -7.66 11.46
N GLY A 152 15.34 -8.52 11.77
CA GLY A 152 14.47 -8.40 12.95
C GLY A 152 13.23 -7.52 12.76
N GLY A 153 12.13 -7.87 13.44
CA GLY A 153 10.75 -7.46 13.10
C GLY A 153 10.22 -6.13 13.66
N ASP A 154 10.97 -5.37 14.46
CA ASP A 154 10.40 -4.25 15.25
C ASP A 154 10.74 -2.82 14.77
N MET A 155 11.11 -2.60 13.51
CA MET A 155 11.68 -1.32 13.07
C MET A 155 10.91 -0.58 11.96
N PRO A 156 10.99 0.77 11.86
CA PRO A 156 10.44 1.58 10.76
C PRO A 156 10.91 1.15 9.36
N LEU A 157 12.11 0.56 9.28
CA LEU A 157 12.64 -0.07 8.07
C LEU A 157 11.74 -1.20 7.55
N ALA A 158 11.02 -1.92 8.42
CA ALA A 158 10.05 -2.93 8.03
C ALA A 158 8.83 -2.31 7.34
N THR A 159 8.32 -1.16 7.81
CA THR A 159 7.21 -0.45 7.15
C THR A 159 7.62 0.07 5.77
N GLN A 160 8.83 0.64 5.65
CA GLN A 160 9.37 1.04 4.35
C GLN A 160 9.47 -0.15 3.40
N HIS A 161 9.98 -1.27 3.89
CA HIS A 161 10.10 -2.50 3.12
C HIS A 161 8.74 -3.03 2.65
N ALA A 162 7.72 -3.00 3.53
CA ALA A 162 6.36 -3.41 3.20
C ALA A 162 5.77 -2.59 2.04
N PHE A 163 5.94 -1.26 2.04
CA PHE A 163 5.52 -0.44 0.89
C PHE A 163 6.28 -0.79 -0.40
N ARG A 164 7.58 -1.11 -0.34
CA ARG A 164 8.33 -1.56 -1.53
C ARG A 164 7.85 -2.91 -2.06
N LEU A 165 7.50 -3.84 -1.18
CA LEU A 165 6.90 -5.13 -1.55
C LEU A 165 5.53 -4.91 -2.22
N ARG A 166 4.72 -3.99 -1.71
CA ARG A 166 3.43 -3.62 -2.31
C ARG A 166 3.58 -2.93 -3.67
N ALA A 167 4.62 -2.11 -3.84
CA ALA A 167 4.95 -1.56 -5.15
C ALA A 167 5.30 -2.67 -6.16
N ALA A 168 6.08 -3.68 -5.74
CA ALA A 168 6.36 -4.85 -6.59
C ALA A 168 5.09 -5.67 -6.88
N ALA A 169 4.21 -5.86 -5.89
CA ALA A 169 2.94 -6.54 -6.06
C ALA A 169 1.99 -5.77 -7.01
N ALA A 170 1.98 -4.44 -6.97
CA ALA A 170 1.23 -3.61 -7.91
C ALA A 170 1.80 -3.71 -9.34
N GLN A 171 3.12 -3.81 -9.51
CA GLN A 171 3.72 -4.07 -10.83
C GLN A 171 3.32 -5.45 -11.38
N LEU A 172 3.28 -6.47 -10.53
CA LEU A 172 2.74 -7.78 -10.90
C LEU A 172 1.26 -7.68 -11.27
N GLY A 173 0.47 -6.93 -10.50
CA GLY A 173 -0.93 -6.62 -10.80
C GLY A 173 -1.10 -5.99 -12.17
N ALA A 174 -0.23 -5.05 -12.57
CA ALA A 174 -0.25 -4.46 -13.90
C ALA A 174 -0.05 -5.51 -15.00
N VAL A 175 0.91 -6.43 -14.82
CA VAL A 175 1.17 -7.51 -15.78
C VAL A 175 -0.02 -8.47 -15.87
N CYS A 176 -0.55 -8.92 -14.73
CA CYS A 176 -1.70 -9.83 -14.68
C CYS A 176 -2.97 -9.19 -15.29
N SER A 177 -3.19 -7.90 -15.01
CA SER A 177 -4.28 -7.08 -15.53
C SER A 177 -4.22 -6.95 -17.06
N GLU A 178 -3.02 -6.80 -17.62
CA GLU A 178 -2.79 -6.74 -19.05
C GLU A 178 -2.89 -8.11 -19.72
N ALA A 179 -2.31 -9.14 -19.10
CA ALA A 179 -2.40 -10.52 -19.58
C ALA A 179 -3.86 -11.02 -19.67
N THR A 180 -4.68 -10.67 -18.66
CA THR A 180 -6.12 -11.00 -18.63
C THR A 180 -6.87 -10.33 -19.77
N ARG A 181 -6.62 -9.02 -20.01
CA ARG A 181 -7.26 -8.29 -21.12
C ARG A 181 -6.78 -8.77 -22.49
N GLY A 182 -5.51 -9.15 -22.58
CA GLY A 182 -4.90 -9.72 -23.78
C GLY A 182 -5.20 -11.20 -24.03
N ARG A 183 -5.90 -11.88 -23.11
CA ARG A 183 -6.22 -13.32 -23.16
C ARG A 183 -4.97 -14.22 -23.28
N VAL A 184 -3.87 -13.80 -22.65
CA VAL A 184 -2.61 -14.55 -22.58
C VAL A 184 -2.27 -14.99 -21.15
N ASP A 185 -3.19 -14.79 -20.20
CA ASP A 185 -3.06 -15.11 -18.77
C ASP A 185 -2.73 -16.57 -18.51
N ALA A 186 -3.36 -17.51 -19.23
CA ALA A 186 -3.09 -18.94 -19.10
C ALA A 186 -1.60 -19.26 -19.33
N SER A 187 -0.97 -18.62 -20.32
CA SER A 187 0.43 -18.83 -20.68
C SER A 187 1.43 -18.29 -19.66
N LEU A 188 1.00 -17.33 -18.83
CA LEU A 188 1.83 -16.67 -17.81
C LEU A 188 1.48 -17.09 -16.38
N SER A 189 0.47 -17.95 -16.22
CA SER A 189 -0.12 -18.31 -14.92
C SER A 189 0.87 -18.96 -13.94
N GLY A 190 1.80 -19.80 -14.45
CA GLY A 190 2.82 -20.43 -13.63
C GLY A 190 3.84 -19.44 -13.07
N GLU A 191 4.34 -18.54 -13.91
CA GLU A 191 5.34 -17.53 -13.51
C GLU A 191 4.75 -16.47 -12.58
N THR A 192 3.57 -15.96 -12.91
CA THR A 192 2.84 -15.02 -12.05
C THR A 192 2.52 -15.64 -10.69
N GLY A 193 2.09 -16.90 -10.67
CA GLY A 193 1.86 -17.66 -9.43
C GLY A 193 3.10 -17.76 -8.55
N ALA A 194 4.26 -18.11 -9.14
CA ALA A 194 5.51 -18.21 -8.38
C ALA A 194 5.96 -16.87 -7.77
N ILE A 195 5.78 -15.76 -8.48
CA ILE A 195 6.08 -14.42 -7.95
C ILE A 195 5.10 -14.04 -6.84
N CYS A 196 3.80 -14.34 -6.98
CA CYS A 196 2.82 -14.14 -5.91
C CYS A 196 3.23 -14.90 -4.64
N ASP A 197 3.58 -16.18 -4.78
CA ASP A 197 3.96 -17.01 -3.63
C ASP A 197 5.21 -16.43 -2.90
N TRP A 198 6.16 -15.87 -3.65
CA TRP A 198 7.31 -15.17 -3.05
C TRP A 198 6.93 -13.87 -2.36
N LEU A 199 6.06 -13.06 -2.97
CA LEU A 199 5.56 -11.84 -2.37
C LEU A 199 4.81 -12.12 -1.08
N ASP A 200 3.96 -13.15 -1.05
CA ASP A 200 3.22 -13.55 0.15
C ASP A 200 4.18 -13.99 1.26
N ILE A 201 5.21 -14.79 0.95
CA ILE A 201 6.25 -15.18 1.93
C ILE A 201 6.99 -13.95 2.47
N GLU A 202 7.48 -13.05 1.62
CA GLU A 202 8.25 -11.89 2.10
C GLU A 202 7.37 -10.90 2.86
N ARG A 203 6.09 -10.75 2.48
CA ARG A 203 5.11 -9.94 3.22
C ARG A 203 4.83 -10.54 4.60
N ASP A 204 4.71 -11.86 4.71
CA ASP A 204 4.52 -12.54 5.99
C ASP A 204 5.70 -12.33 6.93
N LEU A 205 6.92 -12.44 6.39
CA LEU A 205 8.16 -12.23 7.15
C LEU A 205 8.32 -10.81 7.70
N VAL A 206 7.67 -9.80 7.10
CA VAL A 206 7.67 -8.42 7.60
C VAL A 206 6.37 -8.04 8.32
N GLY A 207 5.47 -9.00 8.57
CA GLY A 207 4.20 -8.77 9.26
C GLY A 207 3.17 -7.95 8.46
N ASP A 208 3.25 -7.95 7.12
CA ASP A 208 2.40 -7.16 6.22
C ASP A 208 1.09 -7.88 5.82
N CYS A 209 0.96 -9.18 6.07
CA CYS A 209 -0.17 -10.00 5.61
C CYS A 209 -1.54 -9.46 6.09
N ASP A 210 -1.64 -9.04 7.35
CA ASP A 210 -2.90 -8.53 7.93
C ASP A 210 -3.23 -7.09 7.53
N ALA A 211 -2.31 -6.41 6.84
CA ALA A 211 -2.40 -4.98 6.58
C ALA A 211 -2.94 -4.62 5.18
N CYS A 212 -3.00 -5.59 4.25
CA CYS A 212 -3.59 -5.36 2.93
C CYS A 212 -4.01 -6.66 2.22
N SER A 213 -5.31 -6.94 2.17
CA SER A 213 -5.85 -8.11 1.48
C SER A 213 -5.74 -8.02 -0.04
N LEU A 214 -5.57 -6.81 -0.61
CA LEU A 214 -5.48 -6.56 -2.06
C LEU A 214 -4.42 -7.42 -2.77
N PHE A 215 -3.33 -7.69 -2.08
CA PHE A 215 -2.16 -8.37 -2.64
C PHE A 215 -2.13 -9.86 -2.32
N GLU A 216 -3.12 -10.38 -1.60
CA GLU A 216 -3.31 -11.84 -1.49
C GLU A 216 -3.61 -12.39 -2.89
N ARG A 217 -3.06 -13.57 -3.20
CA ARG A 217 -3.17 -14.20 -4.53
C ARG A 217 -4.58 -14.20 -5.14
N ASP A 218 -5.60 -14.54 -4.36
CA ASP A 218 -6.99 -14.60 -4.84
C ASP A 218 -7.59 -13.20 -5.03
N ALA A 219 -7.28 -12.26 -4.14
CA ALA A 219 -7.71 -10.88 -4.24
C ALA A 219 -7.04 -10.15 -5.41
N LEU A 220 -5.76 -10.41 -5.66
CA LEU A 220 -5.01 -9.82 -6.77
C LEU A 220 -5.63 -10.20 -8.11
N ARG A 221 -6.04 -11.47 -8.29
CA ARG A 221 -6.74 -11.93 -9.51
C ARG A 221 -8.06 -11.19 -9.73
N LEU A 222 -8.86 -11.03 -8.68
CA LEU A 222 -10.10 -10.26 -8.75
C LEU A 222 -9.82 -8.78 -9.07
N ALA A 223 -8.84 -8.18 -8.41
CA ALA A 223 -8.44 -6.81 -8.61
C ALA A 223 -7.86 -6.55 -10.02
N CYS A 224 -7.23 -7.54 -10.67
CA CYS A 224 -6.77 -7.44 -12.05
C CYS A 224 -7.90 -7.20 -13.07
N ALA A 225 -9.11 -7.70 -12.76
CA ALA A 225 -10.29 -7.44 -13.57
C ALA A 225 -10.82 -6.00 -13.36
N MET A 226 -10.71 -5.47 -12.14
CA MET A 226 -11.25 -4.16 -11.76
C MET A 226 -10.30 -3.00 -12.11
N VAL A 227 -9.02 -3.15 -11.81
CA VAL A 227 -8.01 -2.09 -11.95
C VAL A 227 -7.31 -2.23 -13.31
N PRO A 228 -7.33 -1.18 -14.16
CA PRO A 228 -6.65 -1.22 -15.45
C PRO A 228 -5.12 -1.25 -15.27
N PRO A 229 -4.35 -1.72 -16.29
CA PRO A 229 -2.89 -1.81 -16.18
C PRO A 229 -2.23 -0.48 -15.79
N GLY A 230 -2.69 0.64 -16.35
CA GLY A 230 -2.21 1.98 -15.98
C GLY A 230 -2.50 2.37 -14.52
N GLY A 231 -3.62 1.92 -13.96
CA GLY A 231 -3.97 2.13 -12.55
C GLY A 231 -3.00 1.40 -11.62
N TRP A 232 -2.65 0.16 -11.95
CA TRP A 232 -1.65 -0.61 -11.23
C TRP A 232 -0.25 0.00 -11.30
N VAL A 233 0.17 0.49 -12.47
CA VAL A 233 1.46 1.19 -12.63
C VAL A 233 1.49 2.46 -11.76
N ALA A 234 0.40 3.23 -11.73
CA ALA A 234 0.29 4.40 -10.87
C ALA A 234 0.36 4.03 -9.38
N LEU A 235 -0.33 2.97 -8.94
CA LEU A 235 -0.25 2.46 -7.58
C LEU A 235 1.18 2.03 -7.22
N ALA A 236 1.87 1.32 -8.10
CA ALA A 236 3.26 0.92 -7.88
C ALA A 236 4.18 2.13 -7.64
N ALA A 237 4.06 3.16 -8.46
CA ALA A 237 4.84 4.39 -8.32
C ALA A 237 4.53 5.13 -7.00
N LEU A 238 3.26 5.21 -6.62
CA LEU A 238 2.85 5.86 -5.36
C LEU A 238 3.31 5.09 -4.13
N TYR A 239 3.29 3.77 -4.17
CA TYR A 239 3.85 2.94 -3.10
C TYR A 239 5.37 3.12 -2.96
N ASP A 240 6.09 3.21 -4.09
CA ASP A 240 7.52 3.52 -4.08
C ASP A 240 7.80 4.90 -3.49
N GLN A 241 7.07 5.93 -3.94
CA GLN A 241 7.19 7.28 -3.40
C GLN A 241 6.85 7.34 -1.91
N THR A 242 5.87 6.56 -1.45
CA THR A 242 5.51 6.45 -0.03
C THR A 242 6.64 5.80 0.77
N ALA A 243 7.27 4.76 0.24
CA ALA A 243 8.44 4.15 0.85
C ALA A 243 9.61 5.15 0.97
N ASP A 244 9.81 6.01 -0.02
CA ASP A 244 10.83 7.08 0.03
C ASP A 244 10.48 8.21 1.01
N ALA A 245 9.20 8.48 1.23
CA ALA A 245 8.74 9.51 2.16
C ALA A 245 8.90 9.12 3.64
N LEU A 246 8.90 7.82 3.97
CA LEU A 246 8.98 7.34 5.35
C LEU A 246 10.26 7.77 6.09
N PRO A 247 11.48 7.62 5.53
CA PRO A 247 12.68 8.14 6.16
C PRO A 247 12.62 9.64 6.44
N VAL A 248 11.96 10.43 5.59
CA VAL A 248 11.78 11.87 5.80
C VAL A 248 10.86 12.14 6.98
N LEU A 249 9.76 11.38 7.09
CA LEU A 249 8.86 11.47 8.25
C LEU A 249 9.58 11.11 9.55
N ASP A 250 10.30 9.99 9.56
CA ASP A 250 11.04 9.52 10.73
C ASP A 250 12.12 10.53 11.16
N TRP A 251 12.87 11.05 10.20
CA TRP A 251 13.88 12.08 10.47
C TRP A 251 13.26 13.37 10.99
N THR A 252 12.14 13.81 10.39
CA THR A 252 11.42 15.02 10.82
C THR A 252 10.91 14.85 12.25
N GLN A 253 10.35 13.69 12.59
CA GLN A 253 9.89 13.36 13.93
C GLN A 253 11.04 13.41 14.94
N ALA A 254 12.17 12.78 14.62
CA ALA A 254 13.34 12.71 15.50
C ALA A 254 14.02 14.07 15.74
N ASN A 255 13.81 15.03 14.83
CA ASN A 255 14.47 16.34 14.87
C ASN A 255 13.50 17.51 15.07
N VAL A 256 12.23 17.23 15.41
CA VAL A 256 11.17 18.25 15.47
C VAL A 256 11.50 19.40 16.44
N GLU A 257 12.22 19.12 17.53
CA GLU A 257 12.65 20.12 18.51
C GLU A 257 13.89 20.93 18.07
N ARG A 258 14.61 20.43 17.05
CA ARG A 258 15.89 20.98 16.59
C ARG A 258 15.78 21.77 15.29
N ILE A 259 14.69 21.59 14.54
CA ILE A 259 14.39 22.33 13.32
C ILE A 259 13.26 23.33 13.59
N SER A 260 13.09 24.33 12.71
CA SER A 260 11.97 25.25 12.85
C SER A 260 10.63 24.54 12.59
N SER A 261 9.57 24.99 13.27
CA SER A 261 8.22 24.47 13.05
C SER A 261 7.76 24.63 11.61
N GLU A 262 8.17 25.70 10.93
CA GLU A 262 7.90 25.92 9.50
C GLU A 262 8.57 24.84 8.63
N ALA A 263 9.84 24.52 8.90
CA ALA A 263 10.55 23.49 8.16
C ALA A 263 9.94 22.10 8.40
N ALA A 264 9.60 21.79 9.65
CA ALA A 264 8.92 20.54 10.00
C ALA A 264 7.55 20.45 9.31
N LEU A 265 6.76 21.51 9.35
CA LEU A 265 5.43 21.56 8.72
C LEU A 265 5.52 21.44 7.19
N ARG A 266 6.55 22.01 6.57
CA ARG A 266 6.81 21.83 5.13
C ARG A 266 7.08 20.35 4.79
N MET A 267 7.90 19.65 5.58
CA MET A 267 8.13 18.21 5.40
C MET A 267 6.85 17.40 5.59
N LEU A 268 6.06 17.68 6.63
CA LEU A 268 4.80 16.96 6.85
C LEU A 268 3.78 17.20 5.74
N ASN A 269 3.72 18.41 5.17
CA ASN A 269 2.85 18.65 4.03
C ASN A 269 3.29 17.86 2.79
N ALA A 270 4.58 17.76 2.53
CA ALA A 270 5.09 16.97 1.40
C ALA A 270 4.86 15.45 1.60
N VAL A 271 5.14 14.92 2.79
CA VAL A 271 4.82 13.51 3.14
C VAL A 271 3.31 13.25 3.10
N GLY A 272 2.51 14.16 3.67
CA GLY A 272 1.06 14.12 3.63
C GLY A 272 0.51 14.13 2.21
N ALA A 273 1.15 14.85 1.30
CA ALA A 273 0.75 14.86 -0.10
C ALA A 273 0.97 13.51 -0.78
N VAL A 274 2.13 12.87 -0.56
CA VAL A 274 2.40 11.50 -1.05
C VAL A 274 1.35 10.51 -0.53
N GLN A 275 1.07 10.56 0.78
CA GLN A 275 0.05 9.70 1.40
C GLN A 275 -1.35 9.94 0.82
N GLN A 276 -1.75 11.19 0.59
CA GLN A 276 -3.05 11.52 0.01
C GLN A 276 -3.19 11.10 -1.46
N LEU A 277 -2.13 11.22 -2.25
CA LEU A 277 -2.12 10.71 -3.62
C LEU A 277 -2.35 9.19 -3.65
N LEU A 278 -1.67 8.44 -2.77
CA LEU A 278 -1.90 7.01 -2.61
C LEU A 278 -3.34 6.70 -2.16
N TYR A 279 -3.83 7.38 -1.12
CA TYR A 279 -5.19 7.18 -0.60
C TYR A 279 -6.27 7.43 -1.67
N ARG A 280 -6.16 8.53 -2.42
CA ARG A 280 -7.12 8.86 -3.49
C ARG A 280 -7.10 7.81 -4.58
N ARG A 281 -5.91 7.33 -4.97
CA ARG A 281 -5.78 6.28 -5.98
C ARG A 281 -6.36 4.95 -5.52
N LEU A 282 -6.18 4.57 -4.26
CA LEU A 282 -6.80 3.37 -3.68
C LEU A 282 -8.33 3.51 -3.65
N THR A 283 -8.84 4.67 -3.24
CA THR A 283 -10.28 4.96 -3.13
C THR A 283 -10.97 4.94 -4.50
N GLU A 284 -10.32 5.40 -5.56
CA GLU A 284 -10.83 5.32 -6.95
C GLU A 284 -11.24 3.88 -7.34
N TYR A 285 -10.54 2.89 -6.81
CA TYR A 285 -10.78 1.47 -7.07
C TYR A 285 -11.49 0.74 -5.92
N ASN A 286 -12.02 1.47 -4.94
CA ASN A 286 -12.62 0.93 -3.71
C ASN A 286 -11.68 0.00 -2.93
N LEU A 287 -10.39 0.32 -2.93
CA LEU A 287 -9.36 -0.43 -2.23
C LEU A 287 -9.05 0.23 -0.88
N THR A 288 -8.74 -0.60 0.10
CA THR A 288 -8.37 -0.16 1.45
C THR A 288 -7.01 -0.71 1.82
N ASP A 289 -6.22 0.12 2.50
CA ASP A 289 -4.86 -0.22 2.90
C ASP A 289 -4.60 0.27 4.34
N ARG A 290 -4.31 -0.67 5.25
CA ARG A 290 -4.08 -0.35 6.66
C ARG A 290 -2.78 0.42 6.90
N LEU A 291 -1.68 0.11 6.20
CA LEU A 291 -0.42 0.87 6.39
C LEU A 291 -0.58 2.31 5.93
N GLN A 292 -1.36 2.54 4.87
CA GLN A 292 -1.68 3.89 4.45
C GLN A 292 -2.50 4.64 5.51
N VAL A 293 -3.46 3.98 6.15
CA VAL A 293 -4.25 4.55 7.26
C VAL A 293 -3.37 4.84 8.48
N ASP A 294 -2.49 3.92 8.85
CA ASP A 294 -1.55 4.08 9.96
C ASP A 294 -0.58 5.24 9.67
N LEU A 295 -0.09 5.37 8.44
CA LEU A 295 0.73 6.50 8.00
C LEU A 295 -0.03 7.82 8.13
N TYR A 296 -1.29 7.88 7.71
CA TYR A 296 -2.13 9.06 7.92
C TYR A 296 -2.24 9.43 9.41
N GLY A 297 -2.46 8.44 10.28
CA GLY A 297 -2.49 8.61 11.72
C GLY A 297 -1.19 9.23 12.25
N ARG A 298 -0.04 8.67 11.85
CA ARG A 298 1.29 9.18 12.25
C ARG A 298 1.53 10.63 11.81
N ILE A 299 1.18 10.98 10.57
CA ILE A 299 1.33 12.35 10.06
C ILE A 299 0.43 13.31 10.84
N LYS A 300 -0.83 12.91 11.10
CA LYS A 300 -1.79 13.70 11.89
C LYS A 300 -1.30 13.91 13.32
N ASP A 301 -0.78 12.88 13.97
CA ASP A 301 -0.27 12.95 15.33
C ASP A 301 0.95 13.86 15.44
N LEU A 302 1.91 13.75 14.51
CA LEU A 302 3.04 14.67 14.47
C LEU A 302 2.61 16.11 14.13
N GLY A 303 1.59 16.26 13.28
CA GLY A 303 0.95 17.54 12.99
C GLY A 303 0.38 18.25 14.22
N LYS A 304 -0.09 17.51 15.24
CA LYS A 304 -0.54 18.12 16.51
C LYS A 304 0.57 18.89 17.22
N THR A 305 1.83 18.49 17.01
CA THR A 305 3.01 19.13 17.62
C THR A 305 3.51 20.32 16.82
N VAL A 306 3.45 20.27 15.48
CA VAL A 306 4.06 21.31 14.62
C VAL A 306 3.06 22.28 13.99
N GLY A 307 1.80 21.89 13.78
CA GLY A 307 0.77 22.72 13.16
C GLY A 307 -0.10 21.98 12.13
N PHE A 308 -1.07 22.71 11.58
CA PHE A 308 -2.06 22.16 10.65
C PHE A 308 -1.43 21.68 9.32
N VAL A 309 -1.48 20.38 9.06
CA VAL A 309 -0.98 19.75 7.83
C VAL A 309 -1.99 19.92 6.69
N ARG A 310 -1.88 21.04 5.97
CA ARG A 310 -2.76 21.41 4.84
C ARG A 310 -2.94 20.28 3.83
N ALA A 311 -1.88 19.53 3.49
CA ALA A 311 -1.94 18.49 2.47
C ALA A 311 -2.96 17.39 2.77
N LEU A 312 -3.29 17.15 4.04
CA LEU A 312 -4.31 16.17 4.46
C LEU A 312 -5.76 16.65 4.22
N SER A 313 -5.96 17.90 3.81
CA SER A 313 -7.28 18.42 3.47
C SER A 313 -7.82 17.75 2.20
N PRO A 314 -9.10 17.33 2.18
CA PRO A 314 -9.72 16.77 0.98
C PRO A 314 -9.83 17.80 -0.16
N HIS A 315 -9.73 19.09 0.14
CA HIS A 315 -9.90 20.17 -0.83
C HIS A 315 -8.67 20.47 -1.71
N ASN A 316 -7.49 19.92 -1.40
CA ASN A 316 -6.31 20.14 -2.25
C ASN A 316 -6.51 19.46 -3.61
N SER A 317 -6.08 20.11 -4.68
CA SER A 317 -6.11 19.51 -6.02
C SER A 317 -5.05 18.42 -6.15
N GLU A 318 -5.22 17.49 -7.11
CA GLU A 318 -4.20 16.48 -7.38
C GLU A 318 -2.88 17.12 -7.84
N GLU A 319 -2.94 18.21 -8.61
CA GLU A 319 -1.78 18.95 -9.08
C GLU A 319 -0.99 19.59 -7.93
N GLU A 320 -1.67 20.19 -6.95
CA GLU A 320 -1.04 20.76 -5.76
C GLU A 320 -0.35 19.68 -4.92
N LEU A 321 -1.02 18.53 -4.74
CA LEU A 321 -0.44 17.41 -4.01
C LEU A 321 0.80 16.85 -4.73
N LYS A 322 0.75 16.71 -6.06
CA LYS A 322 1.92 16.29 -6.86
C LYS A 322 3.08 17.26 -6.71
N ALA A 323 2.84 18.56 -6.83
CA ALA A 323 3.89 19.56 -6.68
C ALA A 323 4.56 19.49 -5.29
N LEU A 324 3.77 19.29 -4.23
CA LEU A 324 4.31 19.08 -2.88
C LEU A 324 5.10 17.78 -2.76
N ALA A 325 4.56 16.67 -3.26
CA ALA A 325 5.20 15.36 -3.24
C ALA A 325 6.53 15.34 -4.01
N ASP A 326 6.57 15.95 -5.19
CA ASP A 326 7.77 16.03 -6.04
C ASP A 326 8.86 16.90 -5.42
N SER A 327 8.48 17.88 -4.58
CA SER A 327 9.42 18.72 -3.85
C SER A 327 10.05 18.06 -2.61
N LEU A 328 9.53 16.90 -2.19
CA LEU A 328 9.86 16.27 -0.89
C LEU A 328 11.36 15.99 -0.74
N MET A 329 11.95 15.22 -1.65
CA MET A 329 13.34 14.77 -1.53
C MET A 329 14.35 15.92 -1.64
N PRO A 330 14.25 16.84 -2.63
CA PRO A 330 15.13 18.01 -2.68
C PRO A 330 15.03 18.88 -1.41
N ALA A 331 13.81 19.14 -0.93
CA ALA A 331 13.62 19.98 0.26
C ALA A 331 14.10 19.29 1.55
N TYR A 332 14.01 17.97 1.63
CA TYR A 332 14.56 17.17 2.72
C TYR A 332 16.10 17.22 2.73
N GLU A 333 16.75 17.01 1.60
CA GLU A 333 18.22 17.02 1.51
C GLU A 333 18.79 18.39 1.89
N ASP A 334 18.18 19.46 1.39
CA ASP A 334 18.56 20.84 1.75
C ASP A 334 18.39 21.12 3.24
N LEU A 335 17.24 20.72 3.81
CA LEU A 335 16.97 20.90 5.23
C LEU A 335 17.94 20.09 6.10
N ARG A 336 18.17 18.82 5.75
CA ARG A 336 19.06 17.92 6.49
C ARG A 336 20.48 18.47 6.52
N ARG A 337 21.02 18.87 5.37
CA ARG A 337 22.34 19.49 5.25
C ARG A 337 22.43 20.77 6.09
N SER A 338 21.44 21.65 6.00
CA SER A 338 21.42 22.90 6.76
C SER A 338 21.39 22.65 8.28
N ALA A 339 20.61 21.66 8.73
CA ALA A 339 20.54 21.25 10.13
C ALA A 339 21.88 20.68 10.62
N GLU A 340 22.51 19.79 9.85
CA GLU A 340 23.82 19.22 10.17
C GLU A 340 24.91 20.30 10.30
N GLU A 341 24.93 21.28 9.39
CA GLU A 341 25.88 22.40 9.45
C GLU A 341 25.64 23.30 10.67
N GLU A 342 24.39 23.58 11.01
CA GLU A 342 24.04 24.36 12.20
C GLU A 342 24.44 23.62 13.49
N TRP A 343 24.16 22.31 13.58
CA TRP A 343 24.56 21.51 14.73
C TRP A 343 26.07 21.43 14.89
N ALA A 344 26.81 21.24 13.79
CA ALA A 344 28.27 21.26 13.82
C ALA A 344 28.82 22.62 14.29
N ARG A 345 28.19 23.73 13.89
CA ARG A 345 28.53 25.08 14.36
C ARG A 345 28.25 25.23 15.86
N GLN A 346 27.10 24.77 16.34
CA GLN A 346 26.74 24.82 17.76
C GLN A 346 27.65 23.96 18.62
N GLU A 347 27.98 22.76 18.18
CA GLU A 347 28.89 21.87 18.91
C GLU A 347 30.30 22.47 19.00
N LYS A 348 30.81 23.04 17.90
CA LYS A 348 32.09 23.75 17.90
C LYS A 348 32.08 24.95 18.85
N ALA A 349 30.98 25.71 18.88
CA ALA A 349 30.82 26.84 19.80
C ALA A 349 30.75 26.38 21.27
N ALA A 350 30.02 25.31 21.56
CA ALA A 350 29.93 24.72 22.89
C ALA A 350 31.29 24.20 23.40
N ARG A 351 32.05 23.48 22.55
CA ARG A 351 33.42 23.04 22.85
C ARG A 351 34.34 24.22 23.14
N ARG A 352 34.24 25.30 22.37
CA ARG A 352 35.01 26.53 22.60
C ARG A 352 34.62 27.18 23.93
N ALA A 353 33.33 27.30 24.23
CA ALA A 353 32.85 27.87 25.48
C ALA A 353 33.30 27.04 26.70
N ALA A 354 33.23 25.71 26.62
CA ALA A 354 33.71 24.80 27.66
C ALA A 354 35.23 24.93 27.88
N ALA A 355 36.02 25.01 26.79
CA ALA A 355 37.46 25.23 26.89
C ALA A 355 37.80 26.58 27.54
N VAL A 356 37.08 27.65 27.18
CA VAL A 356 37.26 28.98 27.79
C VAL A 356 36.90 28.93 29.28
N SER A 357 35.79 28.30 29.66
CA SER A 357 35.40 28.14 31.07
C SER A 357 36.47 27.39 31.85
N ALA A 358 36.96 26.27 31.32
CA ALA A 358 38.00 25.46 31.97
C ALA A 358 39.31 26.24 32.19
N VAL A 359 39.72 27.07 31.22
CA VAL A 359 40.89 27.93 31.37
C VAL A 359 40.65 29.00 32.43
N LEU A 360 39.48 29.64 32.45
CA LEU A 360 39.14 30.64 33.46
C LEU A 360 39.10 30.05 34.87
N ASP A 361 38.56 28.84 35.02
CA ASP A 361 38.52 28.13 36.30
C ASP A 361 39.93 27.74 36.77
N LEU A 362 40.81 27.30 35.86
CA LEU A 362 42.21 27.03 36.16
C LEU A 362 42.95 28.29 36.63
N VAL A 363 42.78 29.42 35.94
CA VAL A 363 43.38 30.71 36.31
C VAL A 363 42.87 31.19 37.67
N ARG A 364 41.57 31.03 37.96
CA ARG A 364 40.98 31.37 39.27
C ARG A 364 41.52 30.47 40.39
N ALA A 365 41.65 29.17 40.14
CA ALA A 365 42.15 28.21 41.12
C ALA A 365 43.65 28.37 41.40
N ARG A 366 44.41 28.93 40.44
CA ARG A 366 45.86 29.17 40.55
C ARG A 366 46.21 30.57 40.03
N PRO A 367 46.05 31.62 40.86
CA PRO A 367 46.27 33.01 40.43
C PRO A 367 47.68 33.28 39.87
N ALA A 368 48.68 32.53 40.31
CA ALA A 368 50.06 32.61 39.81
C ALA A 368 50.19 32.28 38.32
N LEU A 369 49.35 31.38 37.78
CA LEU A 369 49.28 31.06 36.34
C LEU A 369 48.81 32.24 35.49
N GLY A 370 48.01 33.15 36.08
CA GLY A 370 47.56 34.37 35.40
C GLY A 370 48.61 35.49 35.35
N GLN A 371 49.67 35.41 36.17
CA GLN A 371 50.71 36.43 36.28
C GLN A 371 52.05 36.04 35.65
N ASP A 372 52.40 34.75 35.64
CA ASP A 372 53.57 34.23 34.93
C ASP A 372 53.24 32.90 34.22
N PRO A 373 53.12 32.89 32.87
CA PRO A 373 52.86 31.68 32.09
C PRO A 373 53.90 30.57 32.28
N ARG A 374 55.11 30.89 32.76
CA ARG A 374 56.20 29.92 33.01
C ARG A 374 55.97 29.07 34.26
N SER A 375 54.97 29.41 35.07
CA SER A 375 54.57 28.60 36.25
C SER A 375 53.79 27.32 35.89
N LEU A 376 53.56 27.03 34.61
CA LEU A 376 52.98 25.77 34.15
C LEU A 376 53.93 24.57 34.27
N ASP A 377 55.25 24.81 34.33
CA ASP A 377 56.28 23.77 34.33
C ASP A 377 56.75 23.34 35.74
N ALA A 378 56.20 23.95 36.81
CA ALA A 378 56.52 23.67 38.22
C ALA A 378 55.30 23.14 38.96
#